data_AF-A0A2V7P6F3-F1
#
_entry.id   AF-A0A2V7P6F3-F1
#
_cell.length_a   1.000
_cell.length_b   1.000
_cell.length_c   1.000
_cell.angle_alpha   90.00
_cell.angle_beta   90.00
_cell.angle_gamma   90.00
#
_symmetry.space_group_name_H-M   'P 1'
#
loop_
_entity.id
_entity.type
_entity.pdbx_description
1 polymer ?
#
loop_
_entity_poly.entity_id
_entity_poly.type
_entity_poly.pdbx_seq_one_letter_code
_entity_poly.pdbx_strand_id
1 'polypeptide(L)'
;MTRRRLALLGALCLALAACAGPVYTTRADPKVVLRELDQSAITSGEPSLPTRNVLYEHGLFEAFGERPAAAIAELHRAMVAAQGDQDMLFALAELSFLHGQATKKKDYYLAAAVYAYAFLFPEKTGDPGPGRFDPRLRTAADLYNWALILSFRAAAGSEVVPQGGTFELPF
;
A
#
# COMPACT_ATOMS: atom_id res chain seq x y z
N MET A 1 -55.12 -17.51 18.91
CA MET A 1 -54.47 -17.08 17.65
C MET A 1 -54.02 -18.32 16.89
N THR A 2 -54.41 -18.49 15.63
CA THR A 2 -54.20 -19.70 14.82
C THR A 2 -52.73 -19.84 14.40
N ARG A 3 -52.15 -21.05 14.47
CA ARG A 3 -50.75 -21.38 14.08
C ARG A 3 -50.31 -20.77 12.72
N ARG A 4 -51.26 -20.62 11.79
CA ARG A 4 -51.08 -19.99 10.48
C ARG A 4 -50.68 -18.50 10.56
N ARG A 5 -51.23 -17.75 11.53
CA ARG A 5 -50.87 -16.35 11.77
C ARG A 5 -49.45 -16.22 12.35
N LEU A 6 -49.04 -17.13 13.23
CA LEU A 6 -47.67 -17.19 13.73
C LEU A 6 -46.66 -17.50 12.63
N ALA A 7 -46.98 -18.43 11.72
CA ALA A 7 -46.12 -18.76 10.58
C ALA A 7 -45.99 -17.58 9.59
N LEU A 8 -47.09 -16.88 9.30
CA LEU A 8 -47.10 -15.67 8.47
C LEU A 8 -46.30 -14.52 9.09
N LEU A 9 -46.42 -14.30 10.40
CA LEU A 9 -45.61 -13.32 11.14
C LEU A 9 -44.12 -13.69 11.12
N GLY A 10 -43.78 -14.96 11.31
CA GLY A 10 -42.39 -15.43 11.23
C GLY A 10 -41.77 -15.23 9.85
N ALA A 11 -42.51 -15.58 8.78
CA ALA A 11 -42.07 -15.37 7.41
C ALA A 11 -41.89 -13.88 7.06
N LEU A 12 -42.78 -13.02 7.57
CA LEU A 12 -42.68 -11.57 7.38
C LEU A 12 -41.45 -10.99 8.09
N CYS A 13 -41.14 -11.43 9.31
CA CYS A 13 -39.94 -11.00 10.04
C CYS A 13 -38.64 -11.44 9.35
N LEU A 14 -38.60 -12.67 8.80
CA LEU A 14 -37.46 -13.17 8.02
C LEU A 14 -37.25 -12.37 6.72
N ALA A 15 -38.34 -12.00 6.03
CA ALA A 15 -38.28 -11.17 4.84
C ALA A 15 -37.80 -9.75 5.13
N LEU A 16 -38.18 -9.16 6.28
CA LEU A 16 -37.74 -7.83 6.71
C LEU A 16 -36.26 -7.81 7.15
N ALA A 17 -35.78 -8.88 7.80
CA ALA A 17 -34.38 -9.00 8.19
C ALA A 17 -33.43 -9.15 6.98
N ALA A 18 -33.92 -9.69 5.86
CA ALA A 18 -33.16 -9.80 4.62
C ALA A 18 -32.92 -8.46 3.90
N CYS A 19 -33.66 -7.41 4.25
CA CYS A 19 -33.50 -6.06 3.69
C CYS A 19 -32.52 -5.18 4.47
N ALA A 20 -32.07 -5.59 5.66
CA ALA A 20 -31.01 -4.91 6.39
C ALA A 20 -29.66 -5.44 5.92
N GLY A 21 -28.96 -4.64 5.10
CA GLY A 21 -27.60 -4.99 4.68
C GLY A 21 -26.63 -5.01 5.86
N PRO A 22 -25.63 -5.91 5.88
CA PRO A 22 -24.62 -5.97 6.95
C PRO A 22 -23.68 -4.76 6.95
N VAL A 23 -23.72 -3.94 5.89
CA VAL A 23 -22.87 -2.76 5.72
C VAL A 23 -23.70 -1.50 5.98
N TYR A 24 -23.28 -0.72 6.96
CA TYR A 24 -23.82 0.61 7.25
C TYR A 24 -22.71 1.64 7.21
N THR A 25 -23.05 2.87 6.82
CA THR A 25 -22.12 4.00 6.81
C THR A 25 -22.47 4.97 7.92
N THR A 26 -21.47 5.48 8.62
CA THR A 26 -21.63 6.58 9.58
C THR A 26 -21.05 7.86 8.99
N ARG A 27 -21.58 9.02 9.40
CA ARG A 27 -20.93 10.29 9.06
C ARG A 27 -19.64 10.41 9.88
N ALA A 28 -18.52 10.49 9.19
CA ALA A 28 -17.23 10.77 9.79
C ALA A 28 -16.95 12.30 9.79
N ASP A 29 -16.18 12.76 10.77
CA ASP A 29 -15.63 14.12 10.77
C ASP A 29 -14.66 14.26 9.57
N PRO A 30 -14.85 15.24 8.67
CA PRO A 30 -13.96 15.45 7.53
C PRO A 30 -12.48 15.57 7.89
N LYS A 31 -12.14 16.12 9.06
CA LYS A 31 -10.74 16.24 9.51
C LYS A 31 -10.12 14.89 9.86
N VAL A 32 -10.92 13.96 10.37
CA VAL A 32 -10.47 12.59 10.67
C VAL A 32 -10.19 11.87 9.36
N VAL A 33 -11.10 11.97 8.40
CA VAL A 33 -10.95 11.36 7.06
C VAL A 33 -9.71 11.91 6.35
N LEU A 34 -9.54 13.24 6.33
CA LEU A 34 -8.37 13.85 5.70
C LEU A 34 -7.05 13.40 6.34
N ARG A 35 -7.01 13.29 7.68
CA ARG A 35 -5.82 12.77 8.37
C ARG A 35 -5.53 11.31 7.98
N GLU A 36 -6.55 10.48 7.80
CA GLU A 36 -6.38 9.09 7.35
C GLU A 36 -5.88 9.03 5.90
N LEU A 37 -6.38 9.90 5.02
CA LEU A 37 -5.93 10.02 3.64
C LEU A 37 -4.48 10.51 3.51
N ASP A 38 -4.00 11.31 4.48
CA ASP A 38 -2.61 11.80 4.53
C ASP A 38 -1.61 10.80 5.16
N GLN A 39 -2.08 9.64 5.64
CA GLN A 39 -1.20 8.60 6.18
C GLN A 39 -0.37 7.94 5.09
N SER A 40 0.89 7.68 5.39
CA SER A 40 1.84 7.03 4.50
C SER A 40 3.03 6.49 5.28
N ALA A 41 3.84 5.69 4.59
CA ALA A 41 5.08 5.16 5.13
C ALA A 41 6.04 6.25 5.62
N ILE A 42 5.96 7.46 5.06
CA ILE A 42 6.79 8.61 5.44
C ILE A 42 6.17 9.40 6.60
N THR A 43 4.86 9.67 6.56
CA THR A 43 4.20 10.59 7.50
C THR A 43 3.80 9.92 8.81
N SER A 44 3.35 8.67 8.75
CA SER A 44 2.86 7.92 9.92
C SER A 44 3.65 6.65 10.22
N GLY A 45 4.54 6.21 9.32
CA GLY A 45 5.23 4.92 9.47
C GLY A 45 4.31 3.72 9.27
N GLU A 46 3.17 3.93 8.62
CA GLU A 46 2.15 2.92 8.33
C GLU A 46 1.81 2.96 6.84
N PRO A 47 1.41 1.84 6.21
CA PRO A 47 1.01 1.85 4.81
C PRO A 47 -0.14 2.82 4.54
N SER A 48 -0.04 3.64 3.48
CA SER A 48 -1.13 4.50 3.06
C SER A 48 -2.37 3.71 2.65
N LEU A 49 -3.54 4.36 2.58
CA LEU A 49 -4.78 3.72 2.12
C LEU A 49 -4.66 3.02 0.76
N PRO A 50 -4.08 3.63 -0.30
CA PRO A 50 -3.81 2.93 -1.56
C PRO A 50 -3.01 1.64 -1.41
N THR A 51 -1.96 1.65 -0.59
CA THR A 51 -1.13 0.45 -0.34
C THR A 51 -1.89 -0.61 0.45
N ARG A 52 -2.72 -0.21 1.42
CA ARG A 52 -3.60 -1.13 2.15
C ARG A 52 -4.62 -1.79 1.21
N ASN A 53 -5.18 -1.05 0.26
CA ASN A 53 -6.09 -1.61 -0.74
C ASN A 53 -5.40 -2.68 -1.59
N VAL A 54 -4.20 -2.41 -2.10
CA VAL A 54 -3.40 -3.42 -2.83
C VAL A 54 -3.13 -4.65 -1.97
N LEU A 55 -2.76 -4.46 -0.69
CA LEU A 55 -2.59 -5.58 0.22
C LEU A 55 -3.88 -6.40 0.41
N TYR A 56 -5.05 -5.76 0.52
CA TYR A 56 -6.32 -6.49 0.64
C TYR A 56 -6.70 -7.22 -0.66
N GLU A 57 -6.54 -6.58 -1.81
CA GLU A 57 -6.83 -7.17 -3.12
C GLU A 57 -6.01 -8.42 -3.40
N HIS A 58 -4.77 -8.45 -2.90
CA HIS A 58 -3.88 -9.60 -3.01
C HIS A 58 -3.95 -10.58 -1.83
N GLY A 59 -4.77 -10.32 -0.80
CA GLY A 59 -4.83 -11.15 0.41
C GLY A 59 -3.53 -11.15 1.22
N LEU A 60 -2.77 -10.07 1.14
CA LEU A 60 -1.44 -9.90 1.75
C LEU A 60 -1.44 -9.01 2.99
N PHE A 61 -2.57 -8.43 3.40
CA PHE A 61 -2.64 -7.46 4.49
C PHE A 61 -2.12 -8.04 5.82
N GLU A 62 -2.67 -9.17 6.26
CA GLU A 62 -2.22 -9.88 7.45
C GLU A 62 -0.81 -10.45 7.26
N ALA A 63 -0.54 -11.00 6.07
CA ALA A 63 0.75 -11.59 5.74
C ALA A 63 1.90 -10.58 5.83
N PHE A 64 1.66 -9.30 5.51
CA PHE A 64 2.66 -8.24 5.64
C PHE A 64 2.98 -7.96 7.12
N GLY A 65 1.97 -7.99 8.00
CA GLY A 65 2.18 -7.82 9.44
C GLY A 65 2.99 -8.95 10.08
N GLU A 66 2.81 -10.18 9.61
CA GLU A 66 3.48 -11.37 10.17
C GLU A 66 4.82 -11.69 9.50
N ARG A 67 4.86 -11.59 8.17
CA ARG A 67 5.97 -12.04 7.30
C ARG A 67 6.21 -11.01 6.18
N PRO A 68 6.64 -9.78 6.53
CA PRO A 68 6.73 -8.66 5.58
C PRO A 68 7.61 -8.95 4.36
N ALA A 69 8.78 -9.57 4.56
CA ALA A 69 9.68 -9.94 3.46
C ALA A 69 9.00 -10.88 2.44
N ALA A 70 8.24 -11.87 2.92
CA ALA A 70 7.55 -12.83 2.06
C ALA A 70 6.38 -12.16 1.31
N ALA A 71 5.61 -11.32 2.00
CA ALA A 71 4.52 -10.56 1.39
C ALA A 71 5.02 -9.59 0.30
N ILE A 72 6.14 -8.89 0.55
CA ILE A 72 6.77 -8.03 -0.46
C ILE A 72 7.23 -8.84 -1.68
N ALA A 73 7.90 -9.98 -1.46
CA ALA A 73 8.34 -10.83 -2.57
C ALA A 73 7.17 -11.41 -3.38
N GLU A 74 6.03 -11.71 -2.72
CA GLU A 74 4.81 -12.15 -3.39
C GLU A 74 4.16 -11.05 -4.23
N LEU A 75 4.03 -9.85 -3.67
CA LEU A 75 3.51 -8.70 -4.40
C LEU A 75 4.42 -8.32 -5.58
N HIS A 76 5.75 -8.45 -5.44
CA HIS A 76 6.69 -8.26 -6.55
C HIS A 76 6.38 -9.21 -7.71
N ARG A 77 6.21 -10.51 -7.44
CA ARG A 77 5.87 -11.49 -8.49
C ARG A 77 4.54 -11.14 -9.17
N ALA A 78 3.55 -10.71 -8.40
CA ALA A 78 2.26 -10.27 -8.95
C ALA A 78 2.41 -9.03 -9.85
N MET A 79 3.18 -8.03 -9.42
CA MET A 79 3.45 -6.81 -10.20
C MET A 79 4.18 -7.11 -11.51
N VAL A 80 5.18 -8.02 -11.48
CA VAL A 80 5.88 -8.47 -12.69
C VAL A 80 4.93 -9.18 -13.65
N ALA A 81 4.07 -10.07 -13.14
CA ALA A 81 3.06 -10.75 -13.95
C ALA A 81 2.04 -9.78 -14.56
N ALA A 82 1.72 -8.70 -13.83
CA ALA A 82 0.87 -7.60 -14.28
C ALA A 82 1.59 -6.57 -15.18
N GLN A 83 2.85 -6.82 -15.55
CA GLN A 83 3.65 -5.96 -16.42
C GLN A 83 3.82 -4.52 -15.90
N GLY A 84 4.08 -4.37 -14.60
CA GLY A 84 4.37 -3.06 -14.01
C GLY A 84 3.11 -2.27 -13.65
N ASP A 85 2.12 -2.92 -13.04
CA ASP A 85 0.93 -2.23 -12.52
C ASP A 85 1.32 -1.10 -11.55
N GLN A 86 0.74 0.09 -11.77
CA GLN A 86 1.12 1.31 -11.04
C GLN A 86 0.74 1.26 -9.57
N ASP A 87 -0.39 0.64 -9.23
CA ASP A 87 -0.86 0.55 -7.85
C ASP A 87 0.07 -0.38 -7.06
N MET A 88 0.47 -1.50 -7.66
CA MET A 88 1.44 -2.41 -7.06
C MET A 88 2.85 -1.81 -6.97
N LEU A 89 3.30 -1.03 -7.97
CA LEU A 89 4.58 -0.32 -7.91
C LEU A 89 4.62 0.66 -6.74
N PHE A 90 3.56 1.46 -6.57
CA PHE A 90 3.45 2.36 -5.43
C PHE A 90 3.42 1.62 -4.09
N ALA A 91 2.64 0.54 -4.00
CA ALA A 91 2.57 -0.29 -2.80
C ALA A 91 3.93 -0.93 -2.46
N LEU A 92 4.62 -1.49 -3.44
CA LEU A 92 5.97 -2.04 -3.26
C LEU A 92 6.97 -0.99 -2.78
N ALA A 93 6.86 0.26 -3.23
CA ALA A 93 7.69 1.35 -2.74
C ALA A 93 7.48 1.60 -1.24
N GLU A 94 6.23 1.74 -0.79
CA GLU A 94 5.91 1.94 0.62
C GLU A 94 6.31 0.75 1.50
N LEU A 95 5.92 -0.46 1.10
CA LEU A 95 6.15 -1.67 1.90
C LEU A 95 7.64 -1.98 2.03
N SER A 96 8.41 -1.80 0.95
CA SER A 96 9.87 -1.96 0.98
C SER A 96 10.51 -0.90 1.88
N PHE A 97 10.05 0.35 1.82
CA PHE A 97 10.57 1.41 2.69
C PHE A 97 10.31 1.11 4.18
N LEU A 98 9.09 0.72 4.53
CA LEU A 98 8.71 0.34 5.89
C LEU A 98 9.54 -0.85 6.39
N HIS A 99 9.69 -1.88 5.56
CA HIS A 99 10.47 -3.05 5.96
C HIS A 99 11.97 -2.75 6.08
N GLY A 100 12.54 -1.94 5.19
CA GLY A 100 13.90 -1.42 5.32
C GLY A 100 14.08 -0.59 6.58
N GLN A 101 13.07 0.18 6.98
CA GLN A 101 13.07 0.95 8.22
C GLN A 101 13.05 0.08 9.47
N ALA A 102 12.23 -0.97 9.49
CA ALA A 102 12.14 -1.92 10.59
C ALA A 102 13.41 -2.77 10.74
N THR A 103 13.98 -3.23 9.61
CA THR A 103 15.11 -4.18 9.62
C THR A 103 16.49 -3.53 9.51
N LYS A 104 16.54 -2.23 9.16
CA LYS A 104 17.76 -1.49 8.83
C LYS A 104 18.55 -2.09 7.66
N LYS A 105 17.90 -2.85 6.79
CA LYS A 105 18.53 -3.44 5.61
C LYS A 105 18.46 -2.49 4.41
N LYS A 106 19.60 -2.33 3.74
CA LYS A 106 19.79 -1.36 2.64
C LYS A 106 19.13 -1.79 1.33
N ASP A 107 19.12 -3.09 1.05
CA ASP A 107 18.46 -3.71 -0.11
C ASP A 107 16.98 -3.31 -0.24
N TYR A 108 16.24 -3.25 0.87
CA TYR A 108 14.85 -2.81 0.89
C TYR A 108 14.66 -1.31 0.64
N TYR A 109 15.60 -0.46 1.08
CA TYR A 109 15.56 0.94 0.69
C TYR A 109 15.87 1.12 -0.79
N LEU A 110 16.83 0.37 -1.35
CA LEU A 110 17.10 0.40 -2.79
C LEU A 110 15.88 -0.07 -3.58
N ALA A 111 15.21 -1.13 -3.15
CA ALA A 111 13.95 -1.57 -3.75
C ALA A 111 12.88 -0.47 -3.70
N ALA A 112 12.70 0.18 -2.55
CA ALA A 112 11.77 1.30 -2.41
C ALA A 112 12.06 2.44 -3.38
N ALA A 113 13.34 2.81 -3.56
CA ALA A 113 13.74 3.84 -4.50
C ALA A 113 13.44 3.44 -5.96
N VAL A 114 13.74 2.20 -6.35
CA VAL A 114 13.48 1.69 -7.71
C VAL A 114 11.98 1.68 -8.02
N TYR A 115 11.15 1.19 -7.10
CA TYR A 115 9.70 1.15 -7.30
C TYR A 115 9.06 2.53 -7.32
N ALA A 116 9.49 3.43 -6.43
CA ALA A 116 9.05 4.82 -6.44
C ALA A 116 9.41 5.50 -7.77
N TYR A 117 10.62 5.26 -8.28
CA TYR A 117 11.05 5.77 -9.57
C TYR A 117 10.18 5.24 -10.72
N ALA A 118 9.96 3.92 -10.78
CA ALA A 118 9.14 3.30 -11.82
C ALA A 118 7.69 3.82 -11.81
N PHE A 119 7.12 4.08 -10.63
CA PHE A 119 5.81 4.72 -10.50
C PHE A 119 5.78 6.17 -11.01
N LEU A 120 6.81 6.96 -10.68
CA LEU A 120 6.90 8.37 -11.08
C LEU A 120 7.20 8.56 -12.57
N PHE A 121 7.95 7.62 -13.16
CA PHE A 121 8.47 7.70 -14.53
C PHE A 121 8.20 6.39 -15.29
N PRO A 122 6.92 6.09 -15.60
CA PRO A 122 6.60 4.87 -16.34
C PRO A 122 7.18 4.95 -17.75
N GLU A 123 7.91 3.90 -18.16
CA GLU A 123 8.52 3.81 -19.49
C GLU A 123 7.55 3.25 -20.55
N LYS A 124 6.41 2.72 -20.12
CA LYS A 124 5.42 2.10 -21.02
C LYS A 124 4.87 3.14 -21.99
N THR A 125 5.12 2.94 -23.28
CA THR A 125 4.65 3.85 -24.33
C THR A 125 3.13 4.00 -24.27
N GLY A 126 2.66 5.25 -24.15
CA GLY A 126 1.23 5.56 -24.07
C GLY A 126 0.61 5.48 -22.68
N ASP A 127 1.39 5.12 -21.64
CA ASP A 127 0.96 5.27 -20.25
C ASP A 127 1.17 6.73 -19.81
N PRO A 128 0.10 7.49 -19.48
CA PRO A 128 0.23 8.87 -19.03
C PRO A 128 0.86 8.99 -17.63
N GLY A 129 1.07 7.87 -16.93
CA GLY A 129 1.48 7.86 -15.54
C GLY A 129 0.36 8.27 -14.58
N PRO A 130 0.68 8.37 -13.29
CA PRO A 130 -0.23 8.92 -12.30
C PRO A 130 -0.65 10.34 -12.70
N GLY A 131 -1.96 10.60 -12.66
CA GLY A 131 -2.50 11.91 -13.02
C GLY A 131 -1.93 13.02 -12.13
N ARG A 132 -1.87 14.26 -12.64
CA ARG A 132 -1.29 15.42 -11.91
C ARG A 132 -1.86 15.70 -10.51
N PHE A 133 -3.03 15.15 -10.20
CA PHE A 133 -3.71 15.29 -8.90
C PHE A 133 -3.76 13.98 -8.12
N ASP A 134 -3.04 12.95 -8.58
CA ASP A 134 -2.88 11.72 -7.82
C ASP A 134 -2.10 12.02 -6.54
N PRO A 135 -2.69 11.83 -5.35
CA PRO A 135 -2.02 12.14 -4.08
C PRO A 135 -0.75 11.32 -3.87
N ARG A 136 -0.64 10.15 -4.52
CA ARG A 136 0.52 9.26 -4.42
C ARG A 136 1.79 9.86 -5.00
N LEU A 137 1.69 10.82 -5.94
CA LEU A 137 2.85 11.48 -6.54
C LEU A 137 3.79 12.09 -5.51
N ARG A 138 3.23 12.80 -4.52
CA ARG A 138 4.03 13.46 -3.49
C ARG A 138 4.71 12.43 -2.59
N THR A 139 3.97 11.42 -2.16
CA THR A 139 4.48 10.33 -1.32
C THR A 139 5.57 9.54 -2.04
N ALA A 140 5.38 9.21 -3.33
CA ALA A 140 6.38 8.51 -4.12
C ALA A 140 7.67 9.31 -4.30
N ALA A 141 7.57 10.62 -4.54
CA ALA A 141 8.75 11.50 -4.60
C ALA A 141 9.50 11.54 -3.27
N ASP A 142 8.78 11.61 -2.15
CA ASP A 142 9.40 11.58 -0.82
C ASP A 142 10.03 10.21 -0.53
N LEU A 143 9.36 9.10 -0.87
CA LEU A 143 9.91 7.75 -0.77
C LEU A 143 11.20 7.61 -1.58
N TYR A 144 11.21 8.02 -2.84
CA TYR A 144 12.39 8.00 -3.70
C TYR A 144 13.57 8.72 -3.05
N ASN A 145 13.36 9.97 -2.62
CA ASN A 145 14.42 10.79 -2.02
C ASN A 145 14.94 10.20 -0.70
N TRP A 146 14.04 9.83 0.22
CA TRP A 146 14.42 9.29 1.51
C TRP A 146 15.08 7.92 1.39
N ALA A 147 14.57 7.07 0.52
CA ALA A 147 15.12 5.75 0.27
C ALA A 147 16.55 5.82 -0.29
N LEU A 148 16.82 6.74 -1.21
CA LEU A 148 18.19 6.98 -1.71
C LEU A 148 19.13 7.46 -0.60
N ILE A 149 18.69 8.43 0.21
CA ILE A 149 19.47 8.93 1.36
C ILE A 149 19.82 7.78 2.32
N LEU A 150 18.86 6.91 2.61
CA LEU A 150 19.04 5.80 3.55
C LEU A 150 19.90 4.68 2.97
N SER A 151 19.82 4.44 1.66
CA SER A 151 20.63 3.44 0.96
C SER A 151 22.12 3.81 0.93
N PHE A 152 22.41 5.10 0.68
CA PHE A 152 23.78 5.60 0.48
C PHE A 152 24.37 6.29 1.72
N ARG A 153 23.75 6.14 2.88
CA ARG A 153 24.28 6.69 4.13
C ARG A 153 25.60 6.01 4.52
N ALA A 154 26.62 6.82 4.82
CA ALA A 154 27.89 6.34 5.35
C ALA A 154 27.69 5.63 6.70
N ALA A 155 28.48 4.58 6.96
CA ALA A 155 28.36 3.80 8.20
C ALA A 155 28.67 4.61 9.48
N ALA A 156 29.46 5.68 9.36
CA ALA A 156 30.01 6.43 10.49
C ALA A 156 29.56 7.91 10.55
N GLY A 157 28.47 8.30 9.88
CA GLY A 157 28.05 9.71 9.90
C GLY A 157 26.71 10.01 9.24
N SER A 158 26.42 11.31 9.09
CA SER A 158 25.23 11.83 8.42
C SER A 158 25.44 12.08 6.92
N GLU A 159 26.62 11.75 6.39
CA GLU A 159 26.95 11.94 4.99
C GLU A 159 26.28 10.87 4.11
N VAL A 160 25.79 11.31 2.94
CA VAL A 160 25.29 10.45 1.88
C VAL A 160 26.38 10.39 0.83
N VAL A 161 26.85 9.18 0.49
CA VAL A 161 27.90 8.95 -0.50
C VAL A 161 27.29 8.16 -1.67
N PRO A 162 26.74 8.84 -2.70
CA PRO A 162 26.19 8.17 -3.86
C PRO A 162 27.26 7.34 -4.55
N GLN A 163 26.94 6.08 -4.86
CA GLN A 163 27.83 5.19 -5.58
C GLN A 163 27.08 4.54 -6.74
N GLY A 164 27.63 4.66 -7.95
CA GLY A 164 27.16 3.87 -9.08
C GLY A 164 27.58 2.41 -8.92
N GLY A 165 26.72 1.48 -9.32
CA GLY A 165 27.02 0.05 -9.23
C GLY A 165 25.78 -0.81 -9.47
N THR A 166 26.00 -2.12 -9.45
CA THR A 166 24.93 -3.12 -9.39
C THR A 166 24.67 -3.44 -7.94
N PHE A 167 23.40 -3.37 -7.55
CA PHE A 167 22.96 -3.70 -6.19
C PHE A 167 21.89 -4.78 -6.28
N GLU A 168 22.03 -5.80 -5.44
CA GLU A 168 21.01 -6.83 -5.29
C GLU A 168 19.77 -6.24 -4.63
N LEU A 169 18.61 -6.58 -5.17
CA LEU A 169 17.30 -6.33 -4.56
C LEU A 169 16.88 -7.56 -3.76
N PRO A 170 15.98 -7.43 -2.77
CA PRO A 170 15.70 -8.48 -1.79
C PRO A 170 14.81 -9.64 -2.31
N PHE A 171 14.62 -9.78 -3.63
CA PHE A 171 13.72 -10.75 -4.27
C PHE A 171 14.31 -11.33 -5.56
#